data_AF-A0A109LTW5-F1
#
_entry.id   AF-A0A109LTW5-F1
#
_cell.length_a   1.000
_cell.length_b   1.000
_cell.length_c   1.000
_cell.angle_alpha   90.00
_cell.angle_beta   90.00
_cell.angle_gamma   90.00
#
_symmetry.space_group_name_H-M   'P 1'
#
loop_
_entity.id
_entity.type
_entity.pdbx_description
1 polymer ?
#
loop_
_entity_poly.entity_id
_entity_poly.type
_entity_poly.pdbx_seq_one_letter_code
_entity_poly.pdbx_strand_id
1 'polypeptide(L)'
;MMRQNANLDQMYLNIEISSRYNLLDEIEDIKEIIKGLSFTARLQLHSVWCDSKATACYSIEASAGADLDALKWELYDLFRREQMGHNGIDVHSKDESVHLDPDWPGDEIF
;
A
#
# COMPACT_ATOMS: atom_id res chain seq x y z
N MET A 1 11.94 -11.33 26.59
CA MET A 1 10.47 -11.26 26.62
C MET A 1 10.00 -11.17 25.18
N MET A 2 9.65 -12.31 24.57
CA MET A 2 9.06 -12.32 23.22
C MET A 2 7.72 -11.60 23.31
N ARG A 3 7.61 -10.42 22.70
CA ARG A 3 6.29 -9.88 22.36
C ARG A 3 5.76 -10.83 21.29
N GLN A 4 4.81 -11.69 21.67
CA GLN A 4 3.85 -12.20 20.72
C GLN A 4 3.11 -10.97 20.19
N ASN A 5 3.61 -10.38 19.11
CA ASN A 5 2.80 -9.47 18.34
C ASN A 5 1.72 -10.36 17.76
N ALA A 6 0.50 -10.25 18.30
CA ALA A 6 -0.66 -10.79 17.63
C ALA A 6 -0.60 -10.27 16.19
N ASN A 7 -0.49 -11.18 15.22
CA ASN A 7 -0.87 -10.88 13.86
C ASN A 7 -2.33 -10.45 13.95
N LEU A 8 -2.54 -9.14 14.04
CA LEU A 8 -3.80 -8.53 13.70
C LEU A 8 -3.72 -8.44 12.18
N ASP A 9 -3.88 -9.57 11.51
CA ASP A 9 -4.28 -9.60 10.11
C ASP A 9 -5.68 -8.98 10.14
N GLN A 10 -5.75 -7.67 9.85
CA GLN A 10 -6.98 -6.92 9.94
C GLN A 10 -7.62 -6.93 8.56
N MET A 11 -8.90 -7.26 8.50
CA MET A 11 -9.69 -7.05 7.30
C MET A 11 -10.26 -5.63 7.31
N TYR A 12 -9.98 -4.86 6.28
CA TYR A 12 -10.55 -3.54 6.06
C TYR A 12 -11.16 -3.45 4.65
N LEU A 13 -12.47 -3.25 4.55
CA LEU A 13 -13.20 -3.24 3.27
C LEU A 13 -12.94 -4.49 2.39
N ASN A 14 -12.82 -5.66 3.03
CA ASN A 14 -12.47 -6.95 2.42
C ASN A 14 -11.03 -7.05 1.86
N ILE A 15 -10.14 -6.14 2.27
CA ILE A 15 -8.71 -6.16 1.97
C ILE A 15 -7.96 -6.51 3.24
N GLU A 16 -7.03 -7.45 3.17
CA GLU A 16 -6.14 -7.77 4.28
C GLU A 16 -5.11 -6.66 4.45
N ILE A 17 -4.99 -6.11 5.67
CA ILE A 17 -4.01 -5.08 5.97
C ILE A 17 -3.13 -5.50 7.12
N SER A 18 -1.84 -5.25 6.99
CA SER A 18 -0.87 -5.52 8.04
C SER A 18 0.35 -4.62 7.90
N SER A 19 1.14 -4.52 8.97
CA SER A 19 2.43 -3.87 8.91
C SER A 19 3.46 -4.69 9.66
N ARG A 20 4.75 -4.47 9.40
CA ARG A 20 5.83 -5.26 10.02
C ARG A 20 5.74 -5.35 11.55
N TYR A 21 5.27 -4.31 12.21
CA TYR A 21 5.11 -4.26 13.67
C TYR A 21 3.66 -4.09 14.14
N ASN A 22 2.69 -4.05 13.20
CA ASN A 22 1.29 -3.72 13.45
C ASN A 22 1.14 -2.45 14.30
N LEU A 23 1.91 -1.39 13.99
CA LEU A 23 1.75 -0.10 14.68
C LEU A 23 0.45 0.56 14.21
N LEU A 24 -0.30 1.14 15.16
CA LEU A 24 -1.62 1.71 14.87
C LEU A 24 -1.55 2.80 13.79
N ASP A 25 -0.57 3.68 13.85
CA ASP A 25 -0.43 4.78 12.89
C ASP A 25 -0.18 4.25 11.46
N GLU A 26 0.63 3.20 11.30
CA GLU A 26 0.89 2.56 10.00
C GLU A 26 -0.37 1.90 9.42
N ILE A 27 -1.19 1.32 10.29
CA ILE A 27 -2.45 0.69 9.90
C ILE A 27 -3.47 1.76 9.49
N GLU A 28 -3.52 2.90 10.18
CA GLU A 28 -4.38 4.01 9.76
C GLU A 28 -3.93 4.62 8.42
N ASP A 29 -2.62 4.74 8.17
CA ASP A 29 -2.10 5.17 6.86
C ASP A 29 -2.56 4.23 5.73
N ILE A 30 -2.47 2.91 5.95
CA ILE A 30 -2.97 1.92 4.98
C ILE A 30 -4.48 2.09 4.74
N LYS A 31 -5.26 2.34 5.80
CA LYS A 31 -6.71 2.58 5.65
C LYS A 31 -7.01 3.83 4.83
N GLU A 32 -6.24 4.91 5.02
CA GLU A 32 -6.38 6.13 4.23
C GLU A 32 -6.03 5.89 2.75
N ILE A 33 -4.98 5.11 2.46
CA ILE A 33 -4.65 4.67 1.10
C ILE A 33 -5.84 3.95 0.47
N ILE A 34 -6.39 2.94 1.16
CA ILE A 34 -7.52 2.14 0.65
C ILE A 34 -8.77 3.03 0.45
N LYS A 35 -9.07 3.96 1.36
CA LYS A 35 -10.19 4.88 1.22
C LYS A 35 -10.03 5.83 0.02
N GLY A 36 -8.81 6.28 -0.24
CA GLY A 36 -8.50 7.21 -1.32
C GLY A 36 -8.55 6.62 -2.73
N LEU A 37 -8.46 5.29 -2.85
CA LEU A 37 -8.64 4.58 -4.12
C LEU A 37 -10.07 4.65 -4.64
N SER A 38 -10.22 4.56 -5.95
CA SER A 38 -11.50 4.37 -6.62
C SER A 38 -12.13 3.04 -6.19
N PHE A 39 -13.45 2.95 -6.37
CA PHE A 39 -14.15 1.70 -6.10
C PHE A 39 -13.60 0.53 -6.94
N THR A 40 -13.28 0.78 -8.21
CA THR A 40 -12.77 -0.24 -9.13
C THR A 40 -11.39 -0.75 -8.71
N ALA A 41 -10.44 0.13 -8.35
CA ALA A 41 -9.13 -0.30 -7.87
C ALA A 41 -9.23 -1.06 -6.56
N ARG A 42 -10.05 -0.62 -5.61
CA ARG A 42 -10.27 -1.35 -4.35
C ARG A 42 -10.74 -2.78 -4.58
N LEU A 43 -11.63 -3.01 -5.54
CA LEU A 43 -12.11 -4.36 -5.87
C LEU A 43 -11.01 -5.28 -6.41
N GLN A 44 -9.91 -4.72 -6.89
CA GLN A 44 -8.77 -5.48 -7.37
C GLN A 44 -7.79 -5.84 -6.25
N LEU A 45 -7.87 -5.23 -5.07
CA LEU A 45 -6.94 -5.48 -3.98
C LEU A 45 -7.29 -6.73 -3.18
N HIS A 46 -6.26 -7.51 -2.86
CA HIS A 46 -6.32 -8.62 -1.91
C HIS A 46 -5.70 -8.24 -0.57
N SER A 47 -4.46 -7.72 -0.59
CA SER A 47 -3.75 -7.32 0.63
C SER A 47 -2.89 -6.07 0.45
N VAL A 48 -2.66 -5.33 1.54
CA VAL A 48 -1.73 -4.21 1.62
C VAL A 48 -0.86 -4.37 2.86
N TRP A 49 0.45 -4.42 2.65
CA TRP A 49 1.45 -4.52 3.69
C TRP A 49 2.39 -3.31 3.68
N CYS A 50 2.80 -2.84 4.87
CA CYS A 50 3.76 -1.74 5.01
C CYS A 50 4.99 -2.15 5.85
N ASP A 51 6.19 -1.79 5.37
CA ASP A 51 7.42 -1.67 6.16
C ASP A 51 7.76 -0.20 6.41
N SER A 52 7.31 0.31 7.55
CA SER A 52 7.61 1.67 7.99
C SER A 52 9.09 1.90 8.32
N LYS A 53 9.83 0.84 8.71
CA LYS A 53 11.28 0.95 8.96
C LYS A 53 12.09 1.03 7.67
N ALA A 54 11.51 0.59 6.57
CA ALA A 54 12.01 0.87 5.23
C ALA A 54 11.47 2.20 4.67
N THR A 55 11.04 3.11 5.55
CA THR A 55 10.56 4.46 5.23
C THR A 55 9.30 4.42 4.36
N ALA A 56 8.19 3.87 4.85
CA ALA A 56 6.93 3.76 4.10
C ALA A 56 7.11 3.01 2.75
N CYS A 57 7.65 1.80 2.82
CA CYS A 57 7.67 0.87 1.69
C CYS A 57 6.42 -0.02 1.73
N TYR A 58 5.71 -0.13 0.61
CA TYR A 58 4.45 -0.87 0.54
C TYR A 58 4.56 -2.07 -0.39
N SER A 59 3.89 -3.16 -0.02
CA SER A 59 3.65 -4.31 -0.88
C SER A 59 2.15 -4.54 -0.99
N ILE A 60 1.64 -4.54 -2.21
CA ILE A 60 0.21 -4.59 -2.53
C ILE A 60 -0.04 -5.82 -3.39
N GLU A 61 -0.84 -6.74 -2.86
CA GLU A 61 -1.27 -7.91 -3.62
C GLU A 61 -2.60 -7.60 -4.30
N ALA A 62 -2.64 -7.78 -5.62
CA ALA A 62 -3.82 -7.66 -6.44
C ALA A 62 -4.41 -9.02 -6.82
N SER A 63 -5.70 -9.02 -7.10
CA SER A 63 -6.46 -10.18 -7.57
C SER A 63 -5.94 -10.68 -8.92
N ALA A 64 -6.10 -11.97 -9.19
CA ALA A 64 -5.71 -12.55 -10.48
C ALA A 64 -6.45 -11.87 -11.65
N GLY A 65 -5.70 -11.42 -12.66
CA GLY A 65 -6.24 -10.70 -13.81
C GLY A 65 -6.55 -9.21 -13.57
N ALA A 66 -6.11 -8.65 -12.44
CA ALA A 66 -6.09 -7.20 -12.23
C ALA A 66 -5.18 -6.50 -13.25
N ASP A 67 -5.54 -5.28 -13.62
CA ASP A 67 -4.70 -4.43 -14.47
C ASP A 67 -3.69 -3.72 -13.57
N LEU A 68 -2.50 -4.31 -13.42
CA LEU A 68 -1.49 -3.81 -12.50
C LEU A 68 -0.97 -2.43 -12.90
N ASP A 69 -0.89 -2.13 -14.20
CA ASP A 69 -0.48 -0.80 -14.68
C ASP A 69 -1.52 0.26 -14.33
N ALA A 70 -2.81 -0.03 -14.51
CA ALA A 70 -3.88 0.89 -14.09
C ALA A 70 -3.85 1.12 -12.57
N LEU A 71 -3.72 0.05 -11.78
CA LEU A 71 -3.64 0.14 -10.32
C LEU A 71 -2.42 0.94 -9.86
N LYS A 72 -1.27 0.74 -10.51
CA LYS A 72 -0.05 1.49 -10.29
C LYS A 72 -0.26 2.99 -10.50
N TRP A 73 -0.84 3.40 -11.62
CA TRP A 73 -1.06 4.82 -11.89
C TRP A 73 -2.11 5.44 -10.95
N GLU A 74 -3.10 4.65 -10.53
CA GLU A 74 -4.07 5.12 -9.54
C GLU A 74 -3.43 5.35 -8.16
N LEU A 75 -2.51 4.47 -7.75
CA LEU A 75 -1.71 4.65 -6.53
C LEU A 75 -0.80 5.89 -6.65
N TYR A 76 -0.13 6.07 -7.78
CA TYR A 76 0.68 7.26 -8.04
C TYR A 76 -0.13 8.55 -7.88
N ASP A 77 -1.28 8.64 -8.55
CA ASP A 77 -2.16 9.81 -8.50
C ASP A 77 -2.71 10.04 -7.09
N LEU A 78 -3.05 8.97 -6.37
CA LEU A 78 -3.48 9.03 -4.98
C LEU A 78 -2.40 9.63 -4.07
N PHE A 79 -1.19 9.06 -4.08
CA PHE A 79 -0.11 9.52 -3.21
C PHE A 79 0.25 10.98 -3.50
N ARG A 80 0.28 11.38 -4.78
CA ARG A 80 0.49 12.78 -5.18
C ARG A 80 -0.63 13.71 -4.72
N ARG A 81 -1.90 13.30 -4.89
CA ARG A 81 -3.06 14.10 -4.48
C ARG A 81 -3.13 14.32 -2.98
N GLU A 82 -2.86 13.29 -2.19
CA GLU A 82 -2.90 13.34 -0.72
C GLU A 82 -1.58 13.84 -0.11
N GLN A 83 -0.58 14.18 -0.94
CA GLN A 83 0.76 14.59 -0.50
C GLN A 83 1.38 13.57 0.47
N MET A 84 1.21 12.28 0.17
CA MET A 84 1.83 11.16 0.89
C MET A 84 3.15 10.79 0.21
N GLY A 85 4.18 10.48 0.98
CA GLY A 85 5.45 9.99 0.46
C GLY A 85 5.62 8.49 0.64
N HIS A 86 6.39 7.86 -0.23
CA HIS A 86 6.74 6.44 -0.16
C HIS A 86 8.16 6.17 -0.64
N ASN A 87 8.80 5.16 -0.06
CA ASN A 87 10.11 4.68 -0.50
C ASN A 87 10.03 3.54 -1.53
N GLY A 88 8.83 3.30 -2.06
CA GLY A 88 8.56 2.32 -3.10
C GLY A 88 7.26 1.59 -2.84
N ILE A 89 6.57 1.26 -3.93
CA ILE A 89 5.36 0.45 -3.88
C ILE A 89 5.54 -0.69 -4.87
N ASP A 90 5.55 -1.91 -4.37
CA ASP A 90 5.49 -3.11 -5.18
C ASP A 90 4.03 -3.56 -5.29
N VAL A 91 3.49 -3.57 -6.50
CA VAL A 91 2.15 -4.07 -6.80
C VAL A 91 2.31 -5.37 -7.56
N HIS A 92 1.83 -6.47 -7.01
CA HIS A 92 1.99 -7.78 -7.64
C HIS A 92 0.69 -8.57 -7.64
N SER A 93 0.56 -9.43 -8.65
CA SER A 93 -0.40 -10.53 -8.67
C SER A 93 0.37 -11.84 -8.63
N LYS A 94 -0.34 -12.96 -8.83
CA LYS A 94 0.29 -14.29 -8.89
C LYS A 94 1.37 -14.41 -9.97
N ASP A 95 1.20 -13.74 -11.11
CA ASP A 95 1.97 -14.01 -12.33
C ASP A 95 2.86 -12.83 -12.78
N GLU A 96 2.67 -11.64 -12.21
CA GLU A 96 3.35 -10.41 -12.62
C GLU A 96 3.49 -9.41 -11.46
N SER A 97 4.42 -8.46 -11.61
CA SER A 97 4.56 -7.33 -10.69
C SER A 97 4.99 -6.06 -11.42
N VAL A 98 4.59 -4.93 -10.86
CA VAL A 98 4.98 -3.59 -11.28
C VAL A 98 5.44 -2.79 -10.07
N HIS A 99 6.38 -1.87 -10.30
CA HIS A 99 6.97 -1.06 -9.25
C HIS A 99 6.71 0.44 -9.47
N LEU A 100 6.45 1.14 -8.38
CA LEU A 100 6.55 2.59 -8.27
C LEU A 100 7.83 2.94 -7.54
N ASP A 101 8.70 3.67 -8.22
CA ASP A 101 9.92 4.23 -7.65
C ASP A 101 9.59 5.18 -6.49
N PRO A 102 10.52 5.41 -5.55
CA PRO A 102 10.32 6.35 -4.45
C PRO A 102 9.82 7.73 -4.92
N ASP A 103 8.84 8.27 -4.21
CA ASP A 103 8.31 9.62 -4.44
C ASP A 103 7.98 10.25 -3.08
N TRP A 104 8.62 11.38 -2.77
CA TRP A 104 8.41 12.12 -1.53
C TRP A 104 7.98 13.55 -1.83
N PRO A 105 6.92 14.04 -1.18
CA PRO A 105 6.56 15.44 -1.24
C PRO A 105 7.73 16.33 -0.85
N GLY A 106 8.12 17.25 -1.73
CA GLY A 106 9.23 18.18 -1.50
C GLY A 106 10.59 17.75 -2.05
N ASP A 107 10.72 16.53 -2.62
CA ASP A 107 11.92 16.11 -3.36
C ASP A 107 11.99 16.71 -4.78
N GLU A 108 11.01 17.54 -5.16
CA GLU A 108 11.07 18.39 -6.35
C GLU A 108 12.13 19.48 -6.14
N ILE A 109 13.38 19.16 -6.46
CA ILE A 109 14.48 20.13 -6.52
C ILE A 109 14.20 21.06 -7.71
N PHE A 110 13.79 22.30 -7.44
CA PHE A 110 13.73 23.40 -8.42
C PHE A 110 15.13 23.84 -8.86
#